data_AF-A0A8H7BK24-F1
#
_entry.id   AF-A0A8H7BK24-F1
#
_cell.length_a   1.000
_cell.length_b   1.000
_cell.length_c   1.000
_cell.angle_alpha   90.00
_cell.angle_beta   90.00
_cell.angle_gamma   90.00
#
_symmetry.space_group_name_H-M   'P 1'
#
loop_
_entity.id
_entity.type
_entity.pdbx_description
1 polymer ?
#
loop_
_entity_poly.entity_id
_entity_poly.type
_entity_poly.pdbx_seq_one_letter_code
_entity_poly.pdbx_strand_id
1 'polypeptide(L)'
;MSPRSRKNALSQFNVMVVGFSGVGKTSFVRTLVEALKLEMSKERRDSFVKQHTEAQNHLDGPLCKTLEPYTVTMDVDVSGERMSLTLIDTPGFQTDYLVDKQLHDILSYIEHQFDLALAEENKVKRNPKAIDTQVHACLYFIDPSKRSLGEYDIRILTRLSKRVNVIPVIGKADMLTRAQRNRLKPAILQSIFTEHKIPLYGLPVDQDDDEEERSDEDDIEGERKAPGPASTLEEFLQQFKYEEEDEESQAFIDYLRLVPFTVIAYEDDPDTGRPVIVEGNEGIKIGRDYGWGMIDCMNDRYSDFNQLKSMLLITHRTFLKAETVEKYYEEYRTERLLIKRATKLKSMDLGKKILEDLTQI
;
A
#
# COMPACT_ATOMS: atom_id res chain seq x y z
N MET A 1 -0.83 38.99 -18.40
CA MET A 1 0.07 37.81 -18.41
C MET A 1 -0.58 36.76 -17.53
N SER A 2 -1.17 35.71 -18.11
CA SER A 2 -1.69 34.60 -17.29
C SER A 2 -0.54 33.85 -16.63
N PRO A 3 -0.71 33.31 -15.41
CA PRO A 3 0.32 32.50 -14.80
C PRO A 3 0.55 31.28 -15.70
N ARG A 4 1.80 31.11 -16.13
CA ARG A 4 2.25 29.91 -16.85
C ARG A 4 1.83 28.70 -16.04
N SER A 5 0.98 27.87 -16.64
CA SER A 5 0.64 26.53 -16.16
C SER A 5 1.90 25.84 -15.63
N ARG A 6 1.85 25.37 -14.37
CA ARG A 6 2.90 24.56 -13.77
C ARG A 6 3.11 23.38 -14.71
N LYS A 7 4.23 23.34 -15.43
CA LYS A 7 4.57 22.20 -16.30
C LYS A 7 4.49 20.94 -15.44
N ASN A 8 3.53 20.07 -15.78
CA ASN A 8 3.11 18.88 -15.05
C ASN A 8 4.30 18.16 -14.37
N ALA A 9 4.42 18.30 -13.06
CA ALA A 9 5.22 17.38 -12.27
C ALA A 9 4.54 16.02 -12.39
N LEU A 10 5.27 15.00 -12.86
CA LEU A 10 4.74 13.64 -12.94
C LEU A 10 4.38 13.20 -11.51
N SER A 11 3.11 12.89 -11.28
CA SER A 11 2.63 12.41 -9.99
C SER A 11 3.19 11.01 -9.74
N GLN A 12 3.96 10.83 -8.67
CA GLN A 12 4.61 9.55 -8.37
C GLN A 12 3.82 8.78 -7.34
N PHE A 13 3.58 7.49 -7.55
CA PHE A 13 2.83 6.66 -6.62
C PHE A 13 3.58 5.35 -6.40
N ASN A 14 4.11 5.18 -5.20
CA ASN A 14 4.83 3.97 -4.82
C ASN A 14 3.93 3.04 -4.00
N VAL A 15 3.82 1.78 -4.43
CA VAL A 15 3.04 0.72 -3.76
C VAL A 15 3.99 -0.43 -3.44
N MET A 16 3.97 -0.89 -2.19
CA MET A 16 4.76 -2.03 -1.74
C MET A 16 3.87 -3.26 -1.57
N VAL A 17 4.37 -4.43 -1.96
CA VAL A 17 3.68 -5.70 -1.81
C VAL A 17 4.39 -6.55 -0.77
N VAL A 18 3.67 -6.97 0.27
CA VAL A 18 4.20 -7.68 1.45
C VAL A 18 3.35 -8.91 1.76
N GLY A 19 3.94 -9.96 2.32
CA GLY A 19 3.22 -11.18 2.71
C GLY A 19 4.09 -12.44 2.67
N PHE A 20 3.53 -13.56 3.10
CA PHE A 20 4.26 -14.83 3.18
C PHE A 20 4.74 -15.33 1.82
N SER A 21 5.78 -16.15 1.81
CA SER A 21 6.25 -16.79 0.58
C SER A 21 5.16 -17.70 -0.01
N GLY A 22 5.00 -17.68 -1.33
CA GLY A 22 4.03 -18.54 -2.02
C GLY A 22 2.59 -18.04 -2.08
N VAL A 23 2.25 -16.87 -1.52
CA VAL A 23 0.89 -16.28 -1.60
C VAL A 23 0.55 -15.60 -2.93
N GLY A 24 1.51 -15.43 -3.84
CA GLY A 24 1.30 -14.85 -5.18
C GLY A 24 1.63 -13.37 -5.35
N LYS A 25 2.52 -12.80 -4.51
CA LYS A 25 2.95 -11.38 -4.57
C LYS A 25 3.54 -10.98 -5.93
N THR A 26 4.61 -11.67 -6.34
CA THR A 26 5.30 -11.42 -7.62
C THR A 26 4.37 -11.61 -8.81
N SER A 27 3.50 -12.63 -8.77
CA SER A 27 2.49 -12.85 -9.80
C SER A 27 1.49 -11.70 -9.88
N PHE A 28 1.09 -11.12 -8.74
CA PHE A 28 0.24 -9.93 -8.72
C PHE A 28 0.94 -8.71 -9.32
N VAL A 29 2.21 -8.46 -8.97
CA VAL A 29 2.99 -7.36 -9.56
C VAL A 29 3.05 -7.48 -11.08
N ARG A 30 3.36 -8.68 -11.60
CA ARG A 30 3.35 -8.96 -13.04
C ARG A 30 1.96 -8.75 -13.65
N THR A 31 0.90 -9.22 -13.00
CA THR A 31 -0.51 -9.04 -13.42
C THR A 31 -0.87 -7.57 -13.54
N LEU A 32 -0.48 -6.75 -12.56
CA LEU A 32 -0.75 -5.31 -12.59
C LEU A 32 0.03 -4.60 -13.69
N VAL A 33 1.32 -4.92 -13.87
CA VAL A 33 2.14 -4.38 -14.95
C VAL A 33 1.51 -4.70 -16.32
N GLU A 34 1.10 -5.94 -16.53
CA GLU A 34 0.56 -6.38 -17.81
C GLU A 34 -0.84 -5.84 -18.09
N ALA A 35 -1.71 -5.80 -17.07
CA ALA A 35 -3.03 -5.20 -17.17
C ALA A 35 -2.95 -3.72 -17.60
N LEU A 36 -2.00 -2.96 -17.04
CA LEU A 36 -1.81 -1.55 -17.38
C LEU A 36 -1.23 -1.35 -18.79
N LYS A 37 -0.30 -2.22 -19.22
CA LYS A 37 0.20 -2.20 -20.61
C LYS A 37 -0.91 -2.46 -21.64
N LEU A 38 -1.79 -3.42 -21.35
CA LEU A 38 -2.92 -3.72 -22.23
C LEU A 38 -3.86 -2.52 -22.38
N GLU A 39 -4.11 -1.76 -21.31
CA GLU A 39 -4.94 -0.55 -21.39
C GLU A 39 -4.28 0.53 -22.23
N MET A 40 -2.98 0.77 -22.06
CA MET A 40 -2.23 1.73 -22.89
C MET A 40 -2.21 1.34 -24.38
N SER A 41 -2.15 0.05 -24.69
CA SER A 41 -2.16 -0.43 -26.08
C SER A 41 -3.55 -0.34 -26.75
N LYS A 42 -4.64 -0.40 -25.97
CA LYS A 42 -6.01 -0.21 -26.48
C LYS A 42 -6.26 1.24 -26.93
N GLU A 43 -5.67 2.21 -26.24
CA GLU A 43 -5.75 3.64 -26.55
C GLU A 43 -4.77 4.06 -27.68
N ARG A 44 -3.59 3.43 -27.78
CA ARG A 44 -2.55 3.76 -28.77
C ARG A 44 -2.53 2.82 -29.98
N ARG A 45 -3.67 2.62 -30.64
CA ARG A 45 -3.69 1.94 -31.95
C ARG A 45 -3.13 2.77 -33.11
N ASP A 46 -2.77 4.03 -32.87
CA ASP A 46 -2.04 4.86 -33.83
C ASP A 46 -0.70 5.31 -33.24
N SER A 47 0.38 4.99 -33.95
CA SER A 47 1.78 5.41 -33.71
C SER A 47 2.65 4.42 -32.93
N PHE A 48 3.40 3.63 -33.71
CA PHE A 48 4.71 3.05 -33.39
C PHE A 48 5.47 3.78 -32.26
N VAL A 49 5.83 3.07 -31.18
CA VAL A 49 6.87 3.54 -30.25
C VAL A 49 7.78 2.38 -29.83
N LYS A 50 9.08 2.59 -30.10
CA LYS A 50 10.21 1.84 -29.55
C LYS A 50 10.24 1.98 -28.03
N GLN A 51 10.26 0.87 -27.29
CA GLN A 51 10.51 0.89 -25.85
C GLN A 51 12.01 0.88 -25.56
N HIS A 52 12.49 1.89 -24.83
CA HIS A 52 13.66 1.79 -23.97
C HIS A 52 13.15 1.50 -22.56
N THR A 53 13.37 0.31 -22.03
CA THR A 53 13.18 0.04 -20.59
C THR A 53 14.18 -1.01 -20.13
N GLU A 54 15.19 -0.59 -19.37
CA GLU A 54 16.27 -1.44 -18.82
C GLU A 54 15.78 -2.38 -17.70
N ALA A 55 14.47 -2.40 -17.40
CA ALA A 55 13.82 -3.22 -16.37
C ALA A 55 13.26 -4.58 -16.88
N GLN A 56 13.39 -4.90 -18.17
CA GLN A 56 12.85 -6.13 -18.75
C GLN A 56 13.51 -7.42 -18.23
N ASN A 57 14.78 -7.35 -17.78
CA ASN A 57 15.56 -8.54 -17.46
C ASN A 57 15.12 -9.31 -16.19
N HIS A 58 14.23 -8.78 -15.33
CA HIS A 58 13.70 -9.48 -14.13
C HIS A 58 12.23 -9.90 -14.24
N LEU A 59 11.52 -9.38 -15.24
CA LEU A 59 10.14 -9.77 -15.55
C LEU A 59 10.09 -10.88 -16.59
N ASP A 60 11.15 -11.04 -17.38
CA ASP A 60 11.29 -12.10 -18.38
C ASP A 60 11.84 -13.39 -17.73
N GLY A 61 11.04 -14.46 -17.76
CA GLY A 61 11.43 -15.80 -17.29
C GLY A 61 10.50 -16.40 -16.22
N PRO A 62 10.70 -17.70 -15.88
CA PRO A 62 9.85 -18.42 -14.96
C PRO A 62 9.83 -17.76 -13.57
N LEU A 63 8.69 -17.84 -12.88
CA LEU A 63 8.51 -17.29 -11.55
C LEU A 63 9.49 -17.94 -10.55
N CYS A 64 10.51 -17.18 -10.16
CA CYS A 64 11.46 -17.56 -9.13
C CYS A 64 11.08 -16.95 -7.77
N LYS A 65 11.55 -17.57 -6.68
CA LYS A 65 11.39 -16.99 -5.33
C LYS A 65 12.20 -15.69 -5.25
N THR A 66 11.53 -14.58 -4.91
CA THR A 66 12.16 -13.29 -4.66
C THR A 66 13.10 -13.39 -3.44
N LEU A 67 14.39 -13.19 -3.66
CA LEU A 67 15.43 -13.20 -2.62
C LEU A 67 15.73 -11.80 -2.08
N GLU A 68 15.63 -10.78 -2.94
CA GLU A 68 15.91 -9.39 -2.64
C GLU A 68 14.75 -8.49 -3.09
N PRO A 69 14.49 -7.36 -2.40
CA PRO A 69 13.47 -6.44 -2.85
C PRO A 69 13.87 -5.82 -4.19
N TYR A 70 12.96 -5.85 -5.16
CA TYR A 70 13.17 -5.18 -6.44
C TYR A 70 11.99 -4.25 -6.75
N THR A 71 12.28 -3.24 -7.54
CA THR A 71 11.32 -2.18 -7.86
C THR A 71 11.05 -2.14 -9.36
N VAL A 72 9.79 -1.97 -9.72
CA VAL A 72 9.32 -1.85 -11.10
C VAL A 72 8.63 -0.51 -11.23
N THR A 73 9.23 0.41 -11.97
CA THR A 73 8.63 1.72 -12.26
C THR A 73 8.02 1.71 -13.66
N MET A 74 6.81 2.23 -13.79
CA MET A 74 6.10 2.38 -15.06
C MET A 74 5.37 3.72 -15.14
N ASP A 75 5.35 4.31 -16.32
CA ASP A 75 4.56 5.51 -16.58
C ASP A 75 3.16 5.12 -17.05
N VAL A 76 2.14 5.51 -16.29
CA VAL A 76 0.74 5.22 -16.55
C VAL A 76 -0.01 6.52 -16.80
N ASP A 77 -0.94 6.51 -17.75
CA ASP A 77 -1.90 7.61 -17.93
C ASP A 77 -3.21 7.17 -17.27
N VAL A 78 -3.58 7.81 -16.16
CA VAL A 78 -4.81 7.47 -15.42
C VAL A 78 -5.70 8.71 -15.42
N SER A 79 -6.89 8.58 -16.00
CA SER A 79 -7.88 9.67 -16.09
C SER A 79 -7.36 10.95 -16.76
N GLY A 80 -6.41 10.83 -17.71
CA GLY A 80 -5.79 11.95 -18.42
C GLY A 80 -4.63 12.63 -17.67
N GLU A 81 -4.24 12.09 -16.51
CA GLU A 81 -3.06 12.51 -15.77
C GLU A 81 -1.93 11.48 -15.91
N ARG A 82 -0.77 11.94 -16.41
CA ARG A 82 0.44 11.11 -16.46
C ARG A 82 1.04 10.97 -15.06
N MET A 83 1.10 9.73 -14.58
CA MET A 83 1.70 9.35 -13.31
C MET A 83 2.81 8.32 -13.50
N SER A 84 3.76 8.27 -12.56
CA SER A 84 4.78 7.21 -12.50
C SER A 84 4.46 6.31 -11.32
N LEU A 85 4.08 5.06 -11.61
CA LEU A 85 3.77 4.02 -10.63
C LEU A 85 5.02 3.19 -10.34
N THR A 86 5.45 3.14 -9.08
CA THR A 86 6.54 2.26 -8.63
C THR A 86 5.97 1.12 -7.81
N LEU A 87 6.13 -0.10 -8.28
CA LEU A 87 5.77 -1.32 -7.54
C LEU A 87 7.01 -1.90 -6.88
N ILE A 88 6.97 -2.06 -5.56
CA ILE A 88 8.06 -2.62 -4.76
C ILE A 88 7.66 -4.03 -4.35
N ASP A 89 8.29 -5.04 -4.96
CA ASP A 89 8.10 -6.44 -4.56
C ASP A 89 9.10 -6.80 -3.45
N THR A 90 8.62 -7.41 -2.38
CA THR A 90 9.44 -7.78 -1.22
C THR A 90 9.63 -9.29 -1.13
N PRO A 91 10.80 -9.75 -0.61
CA PRO A 91 11.00 -11.16 -0.34
C PRO A 91 9.93 -11.67 0.62
N GLY A 92 9.37 -12.84 0.34
CA GLY A 92 8.29 -13.39 1.16
C GLY A 92 8.74 -13.78 2.55
N PHE A 93 7.89 -13.53 3.55
CA PHE A 93 8.13 -14.03 4.89
C PHE A 93 8.24 -15.55 4.88
N GLN A 94 9.23 -16.07 5.59
CA GLN A 94 9.39 -17.49 5.85
C GLN A 94 8.78 -17.81 7.22
N THR A 95 8.14 -18.96 7.35
CA THR A 95 7.73 -19.48 8.66
C THR A 95 8.98 -19.86 9.44
N ASP A 96 9.12 -19.30 10.65
CA ASP A 96 9.74 -19.89 11.85
C ASP A 96 10.30 -18.78 12.78
N TYR A 97 11.56 -18.38 12.60
CA TYR A 97 12.28 -17.47 13.51
C TYR A 97 12.77 -16.17 12.83
N LEU A 98 12.69 -16.10 11.50
CA LEU A 98 13.20 -14.97 10.72
C LEU A 98 12.17 -13.86 10.53
N VAL A 99 10.89 -14.10 10.84
CA VAL A 99 9.81 -13.14 10.59
C VAL A 99 10.08 -11.80 11.24
N ASP A 100 10.51 -11.76 12.51
CA ASP A 100 10.79 -10.50 13.20
C ASP A 100 11.97 -9.74 12.56
N LYS A 101 13.00 -10.44 12.11
CA LYS A 101 14.12 -9.83 11.38
C LYS A 101 13.67 -9.29 10.01
N GLN A 102 12.97 -10.11 9.23
CA GLN A 102 12.44 -9.71 7.91
C GLN A 102 11.47 -8.53 8.02
N LEU A 103 10.64 -8.51 9.06
CA LEU A 103 9.74 -7.41 9.36
C LEU A 103 10.52 -6.14 9.72
N HIS A 104 11.58 -6.26 10.52
CA HIS A 104 12.46 -5.14 10.81
C HIS A 104 13.16 -4.62 9.54
N ASP A 105 13.62 -5.50 8.66
CA ASP A 105 14.25 -5.11 7.39
C ASP A 105 13.26 -4.32 6.50
N ILE A 106 12.00 -4.75 6.42
CA ILE A 106 10.94 -4.05 5.67
C ILE A 106 10.60 -2.69 6.31
N LEU A 107 10.45 -2.63 7.63
CA LEU A 107 10.19 -1.37 8.34
C LEU A 107 11.36 -0.39 8.18
N SER A 108 12.59 -0.89 8.30
CA SER A 108 13.82 -0.12 8.08
C SER A 108 13.90 0.40 6.66
N TYR A 109 13.45 -0.37 5.66
CA TYR A 109 13.34 0.11 4.28
C TYR A 109 12.36 1.29 4.15
N ILE A 110 11.19 1.22 4.79
CA ILE A 110 10.19 2.32 4.79
C ILE A 110 10.76 3.56 5.48
N GLU A 111 11.31 3.40 6.69
CA GLU A 111 11.93 4.49 7.46
C GLU A 111 13.12 5.12 6.71
N HIS A 112 13.87 4.31 5.96
CA HIS A 112 14.94 4.80 5.10
C HIS A 112 14.40 5.69 3.98
N GLN A 113 13.24 5.37 3.39
CA GLN A 113 12.60 6.25 2.40
C GLN A 113 12.20 7.60 3.02
N PHE A 114 11.69 7.60 4.25
CA PHE A 114 11.40 8.84 4.98
C PHE A 114 12.66 9.62 5.32
N ASP A 115 13.76 8.96 5.68
CA ASP A 115 15.05 9.61 5.91
C ASP A 115 15.60 10.27 4.63
N LEU A 116 15.41 9.66 3.46
CA LEU A 116 15.80 10.26 2.17
C LEU A 116 14.98 11.53 1.88
N ALA A 117 13.65 11.48 2.08
CA ALA A 117 12.78 12.64 1.93
C ALA A 117 13.16 13.76 2.91
N LEU A 118 13.38 13.43 4.17
CA LEU A 118 13.80 14.37 5.21
C LEU A 118 15.18 14.98 4.92
N ALA A 119 16.11 14.19 4.39
CA ALA A 119 17.43 14.68 4.00
C ALA A 119 17.33 15.69 2.84
N GLU A 120 16.44 15.46 1.88
CA GLU A 120 16.17 16.40 0.79
C GLU A 120 15.47 17.68 1.29
N GLU A 121 14.51 17.56 2.19
CA GLU A 121 13.78 18.70 2.78
C GLU A 121 14.72 19.65 3.56
N ASN A 122 15.71 19.07 4.25
CA ASN A 122 16.72 19.78 5.03
C ASN A 122 17.80 20.48 4.18
N LYS A 123 17.89 20.22 2.87
CA LYS A 123 18.87 20.90 2.01
C LYS A 123 18.50 22.36 1.82
N VAL A 124 19.50 23.25 1.93
CA VAL A 124 19.34 24.70 1.74
C VAL A 124 18.94 25.03 0.29
N LYS A 125 19.52 24.32 -0.69
CA LYS A 125 19.11 24.39 -2.10
C LYS A 125 18.33 23.13 -2.45
N ARG A 126 17.01 23.23 -2.35
CA ARG A 126 16.08 22.12 -2.64
C ARG A 126 15.98 21.89 -4.13
N ASN A 127 15.96 20.62 -4.56
CA ASN A 127 15.67 20.29 -5.94
C ASN A 127 14.15 20.35 -6.19
N PRO A 128 13.64 21.26 -7.05
CA PRO A 128 12.22 21.31 -7.37
C PRO A 128 11.71 20.10 -8.18
N LYS A 129 12.61 19.21 -8.60
CA LYS A 129 12.30 17.93 -9.25
C LYS A 129 12.64 16.71 -8.37
N ALA A 130 12.69 16.90 -7.06
CA ALA A 130 12.87 15.76 -6.16
C ALA A 130 11.78 14.71 -6.42
N ILE A 131 12.22 13.47 -6.54
CA ILE A 131 11.37 12.29 -6.72
C ILE A 131 10.90 11.89 -5.32
N ASP A 132 9.60 11.72 -5.18
CA ASP A 132 8.98 11.13 -4.01
C ASP A 132 9.23 9.63 -3.98
N THR A 133 10.01 9.19 -2.98
CA THR A 133 10.34 7.78 -2.76
C THR A 133 9.51 7.15 -1.64
N GLN A 134 8.58 7.89 -1.04
CA GLN A 134 7.77 7.42 0.08
C GLN A 134 6.80 6.32 -0.37
N VAL A 135 6.62 5.31 0.47
CA VAL A 135 5.68 4.22 0.19
C VAL A 135 4.28 4.66 0.60
N HIS A 136 3.37 4.83 -0.35
CA HIS A 136 2.03 5.36 -0.07
C HIS A 136 1.02 4.29 0.35
N ALA A 137 1.19 3.07 -0.16
CA ALA A 137 0.32 1.95 0.12
C ALA A 137 1.10 0.65 0.22
N CYS A 138 0.75 -0.18 1.20
CA CYS A 138 1.30 -1.51 1.42
C CYS A 138 0.20 -2.54 1.26
N LEU A 139 0.27 -3.34 0.20
CA LEU A 139 -0.63 -4.47 -0.02
C LEU A 139 -0.15 -5.67 0.78
N TYR A 140 -0.91 -6.08 1.79
CA TYR A 140 -0.60 -7.24 2.60
C TYR A 140 -1.33 -8.48 2.11
N PHE A 141 -0.59 -9.44 1.57
CA PHE A 141 -1.13 -10.68 1.04
C PHE A 141 -1.32 -11.73 2.14
N ILE A 142 -2.58 -12.05 2.41
CA ILE A 142 -3.03 -13.09 3.31
C ILE A 142 -3.12 -14.42 2.55
N ASP A 143 -2.63 -15.49 3.18
CA ASP A 143 -2.72 -16.85 2.64
C ASP A 143 -4.17 -17.35 2.66
N PRO A 144 -4.76 -17.73 1.51
CA PRO A 144 -6.13 -18.24 1.45
C PRO A 144 -6.30 -19.60 2.14
N SER A 145 -5.22 -20.33 2.38
CA SER A 145 -5.28 -21.66 3.01
C SER A 145 -5.66 -21.58 4.50
N LYS A 146 -5.44 -20.42 5.13
CA LYS A 146 -5.74 -20.18 6.54
C LYS A 146 -7.23 -19.89 6.72
N ARG A 147 -7.82 -20.45 7.79
CA ARG A 147 -9.24 -20.21 8.14
C ARG A 147 -9.46 -18.90 8.88
N SER A 148 -8.43 -18.43 9.58
CA SER A 148 -8.38 -17.18 10.34
C SER A 148 -7.01 -16.54 10.14
N LEU A 149 -6.88 -15.29 10.56
CA LEU A 149 -5.60 -14.59 10.54
C LEU A 149 -4.62 -15.28 11.52
N GLY A 150 -3.40 -15.58 11.10
CA GLY A 150 -2.41 -16.22 11.95
C GLY A 150 -1.75 -15.22 12.90
N GLU A 151 -1.21 -15.69 14.02
CA GLU A 151 -0.51 -14.84 15.01
C GLU A 151 0.64 -14.02 14.41
N TYR A 152 1.37 -14.63 13.46
CA TYR A 152 2.42 -13.92 12.73
C TYR A 152 1.86 -12.83 11.82
N ASP A 153 0.73 -13.08 11.15
CA ASP A 153 0.09 -12.09 10.28
C ASP A 153 -0.39 -10.90 11.13
N ILE A 154 -1.01 -11.17 12.28
CA ILE A 154 -1.44 -10.15 13.26
C ILE A 154 -0.24 -9.29 13.68
N ARG A 155 0.86 -9.92 14.13
CA ARG A 155 2.08 -9.21 14.54
C ARG A 155 2.65 -8.32 13.44
N ILE A 156 2.68 -8.81 12.19
CA ILE A 156 3.17 -8.06 11.04
C ILE A 156 2.26 -6.86 10.77
N LEU A 157 0.94 -7.08 10.72
CA LEU A 157 -0.04 -6.03 10.45
C LEU A 157 -0.01 -4.94 11.52
N THR A 158 0.03 -5.29 12.81
CA THR A 158 0.11 -4.33 13.92
C THR A 158 1.36 -3.44 13.87
N ARG A 159 2.50 -3.97 13.39
CA ARG A 159 3.74 -3.18 13.26
C ARG A 159 3.79 -2.37 11.96
N LEU A 160 3.34 -2.93 10.84
CA LEU A 160 3.33 -2.24 9.56
C LEU A 160 2.34 -1.07 9.55
N SER A 161 1.16 -1.25 10.15
CA SER A 161 0.08 -0.25 10.12
C SER A 161 0.44 1.07 10.82
N LYS A 162 1.47 1.07 11.67
CA LYS A 162 2.00 2.27 12.34
C LYS A 162 2.88 3.15 11.44
N ARG A 163 3.36 2.63 10.31
CA ARG A 163 4.32 3.33 9.45
C ARG A 163 3.85 3.49 8.01
N VAL A 164 2.81 2.76 7.59
CA VAL A 164 2.29 2.81 6.20
C VAL A 164 0.82 2.43 6.16
N ASN A 165 0.10 2.94 5.15
CA ASN A 165 -1.27 2.52 4.82
C ASN A 165 -1.29 1.06 4.39
N VAL A 166 -1.81 0.17 5.24
CA VAL A 166 -1.89 -1.26 4.92
C VAL A 166 -3.28 -1.62 4.40
N ILE A 167 -3.32 -2.28 3.24
CA ILE A 167 -4.53 -2.80 2.61
C ILE A 167 -4.43 -4.34 2.55
N PRO A 168 -5.33 -5.08 3.22
CA PRO A 168 -5.29 -6.53 3.23
C PRO A 168 -5.91 -7.10 1.94
N VAL A 169 -5.19 -8.04 1.33
CA VAL A 169 -5.53 -8.71 0.08
C VAL A 169 -5.41 -10.22 0.28
N ILE A 170 -6.43 -10.98 -0.10
CA ILE A 170 -6.38 -12.44 -0.13
C ILE A 170 -5.83 -12.86 -1.49
N GLY A 171 -4.64 -13.44 -1.49
CA GLY A 171 -4.01 -13.99 -2.69
C GLY A 171 -4.63 -15.31 -3.13
N LYS A 172 -4.35 -15.74 -4.37
CA LYS A 172 -4.79 -17.02 -4.94
C LYS A 172 -6.26 -17.37 -4.61
N ALA A 173 -7.16 -16.41 -4.86
CA ALA A 173 -8.58 -16.57 -4.56
C ALA A 173 -9.27 -17.71 -5.36
N ASP A 174 -8.59 -18.25 -6.37
CA ASP A 174 -8.94 -19.46 -7.11
C ASP A 174 -8.87 -20.74 -6.27
N MET A 175 -8.06 -20.76 -5.20
CA MET A 175 -8.00 -21.89 -4.25
C MET A 175 -9.22 -21.96 -3.34
N LEU A 176 -10.05 -20.91 -3.31
CA LEU A 176 -11.21 -20.80 -2.43
C LEU A 176 -12.51 -20.94 -3.21
N THR A 177 -13.39 -21.79 -2.70
CA THR A 177 -14.79 -21.78 -3.14
C THR A 177 -15.48 -20.48 -2.70
N ARG A 178 -16.54 -20.07 -3.41
CA ARG A 178 -17.34 -18.88 -3.03
C ARG A 178 -17.86 -18.98 -1.59
N ALA A 179 -18.27 -20.17 -1.15
CA ALA A 179 -18.74 -20.40 0.20
C ALA A 179 -17.62 -20.21 1.24
N GLN A 180 -16.39 -20.63 0.96
CA GLN A 180 -15.25 -20.39 1.83
C GLN A 180 -14.87 -18.91 1.87
N ARG A 181 -14.85 -18.24 0.72
CA ARG A 181 -14.58 -16.80 0.62
C ARG A 181 -15.55 -15.97 1.47
N ASN A 182 -16.85 -16.26 1.36
CA ASN A 182 -17.89 -15.56 2.12
C ASN A 182 -17.82 -15.80 3.63
N ARG A 183 -17.12 -16.86 4.08
CA ARG A 183 -16.84 -17.10 5.50
C ARG A 183 -15.51 -16.49 5.94
N LEU A 184 -14.50 -16.51 5.07
CA LEU A 184 -13.15 -16.03 5.37
C LEU A 184 -13.07 -14.51 5.46
N LYS A 185 -13.71 -13.77 4.55
CA LYS A 185 -13.73 -12.30 4.57
C LYS A 185 -14.21 -11.74 5.93
N PRO A 186 -15.41 -12.09 6.44
CA PRO A 186 -15.87 -11.57 7.72
C PRO A 186 -15.03 -12.06 8.90
N ALA A 187 -14.51 -13.30 8.85
CA ALA A 187 -13.64 -13.82 9.91
C ALA A 187 -12.33 -13.03 10.03
N ILE A 188 -11.69 -12.68 8.90
CA ILE A 188 -10.49 -11.84 8.88
C ILE A 188 -10.80 -10.45 9.44
N LEU A 189 -11.90 -9.83 9.00
CA LEU A 189 -12.30 -8.50 9.48
C LEU A 189 -12.59 -8.50 10.98
N GLN A 190 -13.26 -9.54 11.50
CA GLN A 190 -13.53 -9.68 12.92
C GLN A 190 -12.24 -9.78 13.74
N SER A 191 -11.26 -10.58 13.30
CA SER A 191 -9.96 -10.68 13.98
C SER A 191 -9.19 -9.35 13.95
N ILE A 192 -9.23 -8.62 12.83
CA ILE A 192 -8.51 -7.34 12.67
C ILE A 192 -9.15 -6.23 13.50
N PHE A 193 -10.47 -6.07 13.41
CA PHE A 193 -11.19 -4.93 13.99
C PHE A 193 -11.61 -5.19 15.44
N THR A 194 -12.32 -6.29 15.70
CA THR A 194 -12.92 -6.56 17.01
C THR A 194 -11.92 -7.14 18.00
N GLU A 195 -11.06 -8.06 17.56
CA GLU A 195 -10.17 -8.80 18.47
C GLU A 195 -8.85 -8.07 18.73
N HIS A 196 -8.19 -7.59 17.67
CA HIS A 196 -6.84 -7.00 17.76
C HIS A 196 -6.78 -5.49 17.56
N LYS A 197 -7.90 -4.84 17.19
CA LYS A 197 -8.00 -3.39 16.96
C LYS A 197 -6.82 -2.81 16.15
N ILE A 198 -6.55 -3.42 15.00
CA ILE A 198 -5.42 -3.01 14.15
C ILE A 198 -5.85 -1.81 13.29
N PRO A 199 -5.15 -0.66 13.35
CA PRO A 199 -5.53 0.53 12.59
C PRO A 199 -5.12 0.38 11.11
N LEU A 200 -5.95 -0.26 10.30
CA LEU A 200 -5.73 -0.34 8.85
C LEU A 200 -6.26 0.90 8.14
N TYR A 201 -5.87 1.08 6.88
CA TYR A 201 -6.35 2.17 6.05
C TYR A 201 -7.88 2.20 6.01
N GLY A 202 -8.46 3.38 6.25
CA GLY A 202 -9.92 3.61 6.23
C GLY A 202 -10.70 3.04 7.41
N LEU A 203 -10.09 2.27 8.32
CA LEU A 203 -10.76 1.83 9.54
C LEU A 203 -10.75 2.94 10.59
N PRO A 204 -11.85 3.14 11.33
CA PRO A 204 -11.86 4.07 12.45
C PRO A 204 -10.84 3.62 13.49
N VAL A 205 -10.01 4.55 13.94
CA VAL A 205 -9.14 4.36 15.10
C VAL A 205 -9.96 4.75 16.32
N ASP A 206 -10.05 3.89 17.33
CA ASP A 206 -10.65 4.25 18.61
C ASP A 206 -9.85 5.45 19.17
N GLN A 207 -10.48 6.62 19.21
CA GLN A 207 -9.84 7.87 19.67
C GLN A 207 -9.65 7.92 21.20
N ASP A 208 -10.09 6.87 21.91
CA ASP A 208 -10.11 6.81 23.38
C ASP A 208 -8.70 6.76 24.02
N ASP A 209 -7.62 6.53 23.25
CA ASP A 209 -6.24 6.47 23.77
C ASP A 209 -5.49 7.83 23.68
N ASP A 210 -6.04 8.84 22.96
CA ASP A 210 -5.37 10.13 22.72
C ASP A 210 -6.03 11.33 23.45
N GLU A 211 -7.10 11.11 24.23
CA GLU A 211 -7.78 12.19 24.97
C GLU A 211 -6.99 12.74 26.18
N GLU A 212 -5.83 12.18 26.54
CA GLU A 212 -5.02 12.69 27.67
C GLU A 212 -4.07 13.85 27.33
N GLU A 213 -3.87 14.24 26.06
CA GLU A 213 -2.89 15.32 25.71
C GLU A 213 -3.47 16.57 25.00
N ARG A 214 -4.78 16.70 24.79
CA ARG A 214 -5.37 17.96 24.29
C ARG A 214 -5.89 18.84 25.43
N SER A 215 -4.97 19.41 26.20
CA SER A 215 -5.27 20.59 27.00
C SER A 215 -5.31 21.83 26.12
N ASP A 216 -6.48 22.48 26.11
CA ASP A 216 -6.74 23.90 25.85
C ASP A 216 -6.25 24.51 24.52
N GLU A 217 -7.17 24.72 23.56
CA GLU A 217 -7.51 26.05 23.01
C GLU A 217 -8.39 25.93 21.73
N ASP A 218 -9.45 26.76 21.71
CA ASP A 218 -10.30 27.20 20.59
C ASP A 218 -11.52 26.36 20.13
N ASP A 219 -12.66 26.67 20.75
CA ASP A 219 -14.03 26.50 20.23
C ASP A 219 -14.26 27.36 18.96
N ILE A 220 -14.26 26.77 17.75
CA ILE A 220 -14.94 27.32 16.56
C ILE A 220 -15.54 26.20 15.67
N GLU A 221 -16.88 26.15 15.68
CA GLU A 221 -17.85 25.63 14.70
C GLU A 221 -17.56 24.33 13.90
N GLY A 222 -18.33 23.28 14.23
CA GLY A 222 -18.73 22.24 13.26
C GLY A 222 -18.25 20.82 13.52
N GLU A 223 -18.11 20.38 14.77
CA GLU A 223 -17.76 18.99 15.05
C GLU A 223 -18.92 18.04 14.70
N ARG A 224 -18.77 17.32 13.58
CA ARG A 224 -19.43 16.02 13.37
C ARG A 224 -18.94 15.12 14.52
N LYS A 225 -19.78 14.88 15.53
CA LYS A 225 -19.49 13.95 16.63
C LYS A 225 -18.94 12.64 16.06
N ALA A 226 -17.75 12.25 16.50
CA ALA A 226 -17.21 10.92 16.23
C ALA A 226 -18.27 9.87 16.67
N PRO A 227 -18.61 8.90 15.82
CA PRO A 227 -19.60 7.88 16.16
C PRO A 227 -19.10 7.05 17.36
N GLY A 228 -20.01 6.70 18.27
CA GLY A 228 -19.69 5.87 19.45
C GLY A 228 -19.13 4.49 19.08
N PRO A 229 -18.53 3.76 20.03
CA PRO A 229 -17.77 2.54 19.76
C PRO A 229 -18.68 1.45 19.16
N ALA A 230 -18.57 1.25 17.85
CA ALA A 230 -19.25 0.17 17.16
C ALA A 230 -18.50 -1.15 17.43
N SER A 231 -19.22 -2.21 17.80
CA SER A 231 -18.59 -3.48 18.16
C SER A 231 -18.12 -4.27 16.94
N THR A 232 -18.74 -4.00 15.78
CA THR A 232 -18.42 -4.60 14.49
C THR A 232 -18.42 -3.56 13.37
N LEU A 233 -17.63 -3.83 12.32
CA LEU A 233 -17.54 -2.98 11.14
C LEU A 233 -18.92 -2.79 10.46
N GLU A 234 -19.78 -3.80 10.49
CA GLU A 234 -21.12 -3.72 9.90
C GLU A 234 -22.01 -2.71 10.63
N GLU A 235 -21.95 -2.67 11.96
CA GLU A 235 -22.66 -1.68 12.77
C GLU A 235 -22.15 -0.27 12.47
N PHE A 236 -20.83 -0.12 12.32
CA PHE A 236 -20.22 1.15 11.93
C PHE A 236 -20.72 1.61 10.55
N LEU A 237 -20.70 0.73 9.55
CA LEU A 237 -21.17 1.04 8.20
C LEU A 237 -22.66 1.39 8.16
N GLN A 238 -23.47 0.79 9.02
CA GLN A 238 -24.90 1.07 9.10
C GLN A 238 -25.23 2.45 9.70
N GLN A 239 -24.30 3.06 10.44
CA GLN A 239 -24.48 4.40 10.99
C GLN A 239 -24.39 5.49 9.91
N PHE A 240 -23.67 5.23 8.82
CA PHE A 240 -23.57 6.15 7.69
C PHE A 240 -24.73 5.95 6.73
N LYS A 241 -25.46 7.03 6.46
CA LYS A 241 -26.46 7.05 5.39
C LYS A 241 -25.77 7.42 4.09
N TYR A 242 -25.49 6.42 3.26
CA TYR A 242 -24.77 6.57 1.99
C TYR A 242 -25.29 7.73 1.11
N GLU A 243 -26.60 7.95 1.06
CA GLU A 243 -27.23 9.00 0.23
C GLU A 243 -27.04 10.42 0.77
N GLU A 244 -26.76 10.59 2.06
CA GLU A 244 -26.56 11.90 2.70
C GLU A 244 -25.08 12.30 2.78
N GLU A 245 -24.16 11.37 2.45
CA GLU A 245 -22.72 11.53 2.58
C GLU A 245 -22.06 12.13 1.33
N ASP A 246 -20.94 12.82 1.53
CA ASP A 246 -20.14 13.43 0.47
C ASP A 246 -19.47 12.36 -0.42
N GLU A 247 -19.06 12.70 -1.65
CA GLU A 247 -18.46 11.75 -2.60
C GLU A 247 -17.23 11.02 -2.04
N GLU A 248 -16.44 11.70 -1.22
CA GLU A 248 -15.26 11.13 -0.57
C GLU A 248 -15.64 10.07 0.47
N SER A 249 -16.61 10.38 1.35
CA SER A 249 -17.17 9.45 2.32
C SER A 249 -17.76 8.21 1.63
N GLN A 250 -18.50 8.41 0.54
CA GLN A 250 -19.08 7.31 -0.24
C GLN A 250 -18.01 6.36 -0.78
N ALA A 251 -16.91 6.90 -1.32
CA ALA A 251 -15.79 6.10 -1.80
C ALA A 251 -15.15 5.26 -0.67
N PHE A 252 -15.00 5.84 0.53
CA PHE A 252 -14.52 5.11 1.71
C PHE A 252 -15.48 4.01 2.17
N ILE A 253 -16.79 4.26 2.18
CA ILE A 253 -17.80 3.25 2.51
C ILE A 253 -17.73 2.08 1.50
N ASP A 254 -17.62 2.41 0.21
CA ASP A 254 -17.49 1.40 -0.84
C ASP A 254 -16.20 0.60 -0.71
N TYR A 255 -15.09 1.24 -0.35
CA TYR A 255 -13.85 0.55 0.00
C TYR A 255 -14.04 -0.43 1.17
N LEU A 256 -14.61 0.04 2.29
CA LEU A 256 -14.80 -0.78 3.50
C LEU A 256 -15.67 -2.01 3.25
N ARG A 257 -16.64 -1.93 2.33
CA ARG A 257 -17.49 -3.06 1.92
C ARG A 257 -16.73 -4.11 1.09
N LEU A 258 -15.65 -3.72 0.41
CA LEU A 258 -14.90 -4.60 -0.49
C LEU A 258 -13.74 -5.34 0.21
N VAL A 259 -13.18 -4.73 1.25
CA VAL A 259 -12.05 -5.26 2.01
C VAL A 259 -12.45 -6.53 2.78
N PRO A 260 -11.59 -7.56 2.85
CA PRO A 260 -10.35 -7.73 2.10
C PRO A 260 -10.61 -8.11 0.63
N PHE A 261 -9.81 -7.53 -0.28
CA PHE A 261 -9.90 -7.84 -1.72
C PHE A 261 -9.44 -9.26 -2.01
N THR A 262 -10.12 -9.95 -2.93
CA THR A 262 -9.73 -11.30 -3.35
C THR A 262 -9.17 -11.27 -4.76
N VAL A 263 -7.87 -11.57 -4.92
CA VAL A 263 -7.18 -11.43 -6.21
C VAL A 263 -6.72 -12.76 -6.77
N ILE A 264 -6.80 -12.87 -8.09
CA ILE A 264 -6.24 -13.97 -8.88
C ILE A 264 -5.25 -13.35 -9.85
N ALA A 265 -3.98 -13.74 -9.74
CA ALA A 265 -2.94 -13.34 -10.68
C ALA A 265 -2.98 -14.27 -11.91
N TYR A 266 -2.51 -13.81 -13.06
CA TYR A 266 -2.46 -14.68 -14.24
C TYR A 266 -1.35 -15.73 -14.15
N GLU A 267 -1.39 -16.72 -15.03
CA GLU A 267 -0.34 -17.75 -15.15
C GLU A 267 0.65 -17.39 -16.27
N ASP A 268 1.94 -17.41 -15.94
CA ASP A 268 3.01 -17.27 -16.92
C ASP A 268 3.19 -18.62 -17.63
N ASP A 269 3.24 -18.60 -18.97
CA ASP A 269 3.63 -19.76 -19.78
C ASP A 269 5.06 -20.19 -19.38
N PRO A 270 5.27 -21.45 -18.95
CA PRO A 270 6.57 -21.92 -18.44
C PRO A 270 7.70 -21.86 -19.47
N ASP A 271 7.39 -21.93 -20.77
CA ASP A 271 8.41 -21.93 -21.84
C ASP A 271 8.74 -20.52 -22.33
N THR A 272 7.74 -19.63 -22.38
CA THR A 272 7.90 -18.29 -22.95
C THR A 272 7.97 -17.18 -21.91
N GLY A 273 7.59 -17.46 -20.65
CA GLY A 273 7.47 -16.47 -19.58
C GLY A 273 6.41 -15.40 -19.85
N ARG A 274 5.55 -15.60 -20.86
CA ARG A 274 4.50 -14.65 -21.27
C ARG A 274 3.19 -14.99 -20.59
N PRO A 275 2.28 -14.00 -20.41
CA PRO A 275 0.93 -14.28 -19.95
C PRO A 275 0.23 -15.33 -20.82
N VAL A 276 -0.39 -16.32 -20.19
CA VAL A 276 -1.35 -17.20 -20.86
C VAL A 276 -2.53 -16.36 -21.33
N ILE A 277 -2.67 -16.26 -22.66
CA ILE A 277 -3.76 -15.54 -23.31
C ILE A 277 -4.97 -16.47 -23.40
N VAL A 278 -6.07 -16.05 -22.76
CA VAL A 278 -7.38 -16.67 -22.92
C VAL A 278 -8.08 -15.95 -24.07
N GLU A 279 -8.35 -16.66 -25.17
CA GLU A 279 -9.16 -16.13 -26.28
C GLU A 279 -10.63 -16.05 -25.84
N GLY A 280 -11.08 -14.85 -25.49
CA GLY A 280 -12.49 -14.55 -25.29
C GLY A 280 -13.08 -13.83 -26.51
N ASN A 281 -14.41 -13.89 -26.66
CA ASN A 281 -15.16 -13.20 -27.72
C ASN A 281 -14.93 -11.66 -27.80
N GLU A 282 -14.30 -11.05 -26.79
CA GLU A 282 -14.08 -9.60 -26.65
C GLU A 282 -12.58 -9.22 -26.62
N GLY A 283 -11.68 -10.10 -27.08
CA GLY A 283 -10.25 -9.83 -27.24
C GLY A 283 -9.33 -10.64 -26.31
N ILE A 284 -8.05 -10.26 -26.30
CA ILE A 284 -6.97 -10.88 -25.49
C ILE A 284 -7.28 -10.65 -24.01
N LYS A 285 -7.60 -11.72 -23.29
CA LYS A 285 -7.83 -11.70 -21.83
C LYS A 285 -6.71 -12.46 -21.15
N ILE A 286 -6.22 -11.94 -20.03
CA ILE A 286 -5.15 -12.58 -19.27
C ILE A 286 -5.80 -13.48 -18.22
N GLY A 287 -5.38 -14.75 -18.13
CA GLY A 287 -6.04 -15.71 -17.27
C GLY A 287 -5.15 -16.83 -16.75
N ARG A 288 -5.80 -17.81 -16.12
CA ARG A 288 -5.22 -19.09 -15.72
C ARG A 288 -5.94 -20.23 -16.43
N ASP A 289 -5.21 -21.25 -16.85
CA ASP A 289 -5.76 -22.46 -17.45
C ASP A 289 -5.57 -23.67 -16.52
N TYR A 290 -6.68 -24.23 -16.03
CA TYR A 290 -6.64 -25.40 -15.14
C TYR A 290 -6.80 -26.73 -15.88
N GLY A 291 -6.83 -26.71 -17.22
CA GLY A 291 -7.07 -27.88 -18.07
C GLY A 291 -8.53 -28.34 -18.14
N TRP A 292 -9.32 -28.07 -17.09
CA TRP A 292 -10.78 -28.27 -17.08
C TRP A 292 -11.57 -26.97 -17.36
N GLY A 293 -10.89 -25.83 -17.40
CA GLY A 293 -11.49 -24.53 -17.66
C GLY A 293 -10.48 -23.40 -17.52
N MET A 294 -10.79 -22.28 -18.17
CA MET A 294 -9.99 -21.05 -18.13
C MET A 294 -10.68 -20.00 -17.26
N ILE A 295 -9.92 -19.35 -16.39
CA ILE A 295 -10.42 -18.26 -15.54
C ILE A 295 -9.79 -16.95 -16.02
N ASP A 296 -10.65 -16.00 -16.36
CA ASP A 296 -10.26 -14.61 -16.60
C ASP A 296 -9.97 -13.91 -15.26
N CYS A 297 -8.73 -13.49 -15.06
CA CYS A 297 -8.28 -12.82 -13.84
C CYS A 297 -8.86 -11.41 -13.67
N MET A 298 -9.30 -10.80 -14.77
CA MET A 298 -9.89 -9.47 -14.82
C MET A 298 -11.41 -9.50 -14.69
N ASN A 299 -12.01 -10.65 -14.43
CA ASN A 299 -13.45 -10.76 -14.31
C ASN A 299 -13.91 -10.56 -12.86
N ASP A 300 -14.71 -9.53 -12.64
CA ASP A 300 -15.26 -9.13 -11.33
C ASP A 300 -16.10 -10.22 -10.65
N ARG A 301 -16.56 -11.23 -11.41
CA ARG A 301 -17.29 -12.36 -10.84
C ARG A 301 -16.40 -13.32 -10.03
N TYR A 302 -15.10 -13.34 -10.32
CA TYR A 302 -14.16 -14.30 -9.74
C TYR A 302 -13.05 -13.61 -8.93
N SER A 303 -12.64 -12.42 -9.35
CA SER A 303 -11.51 -11.66 -8.82
C SER A 303 -11.90 -10.21 -8.61
N ASP A 304 -11.58 -9.65 -7.46
CA ASP A 304 -11.78 -8.24 -7.12
C ASP A 304 -10.62 -7.37 -7.68
N PHE A 305 -9.88 -7.87 -8.67
CA PHE A 305 -8.66 -7.22 -9.18
C PHE A 305 -8.92 -5.84 -9.80
N ASN A 306 -9.97 -5.68 -10.61
CA ASN A 306 -10.31 -4.37 -11.18
C ASN A 306 -10.71 -3.37 -10.12
N GLN A 307 -11.40 -3.83 -9.08
CA GLN A 307 -11.82 -2.99 -7.97
C GLN A 307 -10.58 -2.52 -7.18
N LEU A 308 -9.66 -3.43 -6.86
CA LEU A 308 -8.39 -3.07 -6.22
C LEU A 308 -7.56 -2.11 -7.09
N LYS A 309 -7.48 -2.35 -8.40
CA LYS A 309 -6.77 -1.48 -9.33
C LYS A 309 -7.38 -0.08 -9.38
N SER A 310 -8.70 0.01 -9.51
CA SER A 310 -9.43 1.29 -9.57
C SER A 310 -9.32 2.05 -8.24
N MET A 311 -9.39 1.32 -7.12
CA MET A 311 -9.16 1.85 -5.78
C MET A 311 -7.77 2.49 -5.66
N LEU A 312 -6.72 1.74 -6.02
CA LEU A 312 -5.34 2.19 -5.87
C LEU A 312 -4.95 3.34 -6.80
N LEU A 313 -5.43 3.33 -8.05
CA LEU A 313 -4.97 4.26 -9.08
C LEU A 313 -5.90 5.45 -9.31
N ILE A 314 -7.19 5.31 -9.00
CA ILE A 314 -8.20 6.32 -9.32
C ILE A 314 -8.76 6.94 -8.03
N THR A 315 -9.54 6.17 -7.26
CA THR A 315 -10.37 6.76 -6.18
C THR A 315 -9.59 7.10 -4.92
N HIS A 316 -8.78 6.18 -4.39
CA HIS A 316 -8.08 6.38 -3.11
C HIS A 316 -6.64 6.90 -3.25
N ARG A 317 -6.13 7.06 -4.47
CA ARG A 317 -4.72 7.43 -4.73
C ARG A 317 -4.30 8.72 -4.02
N THR A 318 -5.13 9.77 -4.10
CA THR A 318 -4.85 11.08 -3.48
C THR A 318 -4.91 10.99 -1.96
N PHE A 319 -5.90 10.27 -1.42
CA PHE A 319 -6.06 10.06 0.02
C PHE A 319 -4.88 9.27 0.61
N LEU A 320 -4.47 8.17 -0.04
CA LEU A 320 -3.32 7.37 0.39
C LEU A 320 -2.03 8.20 0.44
N LYS A 321 -1.83 9.09 -0.54
CA LYS A 321 -0.69 10.02 -0.54
C LYS A 321 -0.78 11.03 0.59
N ALA A 322 -1.93 11.67 0.76
CA ALA A 322 -2.15 12.66 1.81
C ALA A 322 -1.90 12.06 3.19
N GLU A 323 -2.50 10.91 3.51
CA GLU A 323 -2.30 10.23 4.79
C GLU A 323 -0.85 9.81 5.01
N THR A 324 -0.14 9.40 3.95
CA THR A 324 1.30 9.07 4.06
C THR A 324 2.13 10.26 4.52
N VAL A 325 1.85 11.44 3.97
CA VAL A 325 2.59 12.65 4.31
C VAL A 325 2.14 13.19 5.67
N GLU A 326 0.84 13.37 5.86
CA GLU A 326 0.25 14.08 7.01
C GLU A 326 0.33 13.28 8.31
N LYS A 327 0.27 11.95 8.23
CA LYS A 327 0.32 11.06 9.38
C LYS A 327 1.71 10.44 9.53
N TYR A 328 2.04 9.49 8.66
CA TYR A 328 3.23 8.65 8.86
C TYR A 328 4.55 9.41 8.72
N TYR A 329 4.68 10.26 7.69
CA TYR A 329 5.90 11.03 7.50
C TYR A 329 6.07 12.12 8.57
N GLU A 330 5.00 12.85 8.93
CA GLU A 330 5.08 13.87 9.99
C GLU A 330 5.34 13.27 11.38
N GLU A 331 4.71 12.14 11.74
CA GLU A 331 5.04 11.39 12.95
C GLU A 331 6.54 10.98 12.96
N TYR A 332 7.02 10.39 11.87
CA TYR A 332 8.43 10.02 11.76
C TYR A 332 9.37 11.25 11.82
N ARG A 333 9.00 12.34 11.15
CA ARG A 333 9.77 13.59 11.11
C ARG A 333 9.87 14.22 12.49
N THR A 334 8.77 14.28 13.23
CA THR A 334 8.75 14.80 14.61
C THR A 334 9.61 13.94 15.53
N GLU A 335 9.47 12.61 15.49
CA GLU A 335 10.33 11.66 16.22
C GLU A 335 11.82 11.93 15.94
N ARG A 336 12.21 12.04 14.67
CA ARG A 336 13.61 12.25 14.26
C ARG A 336 14.15 13.61 14.68
N LEU A 337 13.34 14.66 14.60
CA LEU A 337 13.74 16.01 15.03
C LEU A 337 13.92 16.08 16.55
N LEU A 338 13.04 15.43 17.32
CA LEU A 338 13.16 15.30 18.78
C LEU A 338 14.46 14.57 19.16
N ILE A 339 14.76 13.44 18.51
CA ILE A 339 16.01 12.69 18.73
C ILE A 339 17.24 13.55 18.41
N LYS A 340 17.23 14.29 17.29
CA LYS A 340 18.33 15.20 16.93
C LYS A 340 18.51 16.33 17.97
N ARG A 341 17.41 16.88 18.49
CA ARG A 341 17.46 17.92 19.54
C ARG A 341 18.03 17.35 20.85
N ALA A 342 17.57 16.17 21.26
CA ALA A 342 18.04 15.51 22.47
C ALA A 342 19.53 15.13 22.41
N THR A 343 20.00 14.60 21.28
CA THR A 343 21.42 14.27 21.08
C THR A 343 22.30 15.52 21.07
N LYS A 344 21.82 16.62 20.44
CA LYS A 344 22.52 17.91 20.48
C LYS A 344 22.64 18.45 21.92
N LEU A 345 21.57 18.42 22.71
CA LEU A 345 21.59 18.83 24.12
C LEU A 345 22.60 18.00 24.94
N LYS A 346 22.54 16.67 24.84
CA LYS A 346 23.51 15.78 25.52
C LYS A 346 24.95 16.08 25.14
N SER A 347 25.23 16.38 23.87
CA SER A 347 26.58 16.74 23.42
C SER A 347 27.06 18.08 23.98
N MET A 348 26.16 19.05 24.13
CA MET A 348 26.47 20.37 24.71
C MET A 348 26.73 20.27 26.22
N ASP A 349 25.95 19.46 26.93
CA ASP A 349 26.14 19.23 28.37
C ASP A 349 27.44 18.48 28.65
N LEU A 350 27.79 17.48 27.82
CA LEU A 350 29.08 16.80 27.91
C LEU A 350 30.25 17.77 27.66
N GLY A 351 30.12 18.65 26.66
CA GLY A 351 31.11 19.68 26.36
C GLY A 351 31.31 20.68 27.50
N LYS A 352 30.23 21.11 28.16
CA LYS A 352 30.31 21.99 29.34
C LYS A 352 31.01 21.30 30.51
N LYS A 353 30.68 20.03 30.77
CA LYS A 353 31.28 19.26 31.87
C LYS A 353 32.79 19.07 31.69
N ILE A 354 33.24 18.77 30.47
CA ILE A 354 34.68 18.71 30.14
C ILE A 354 35.36 20.06 30.35
N LEU A 355 34.69 21.16 29.99
CA LEU A 355 35.24 22.50 30.18
C LEU A 355 35.36 22.87 31.67
N GLU A 356 34.36 22.52 32.48
CA GLU A 356 34.38 22.71 33.93
C GLU A 356 35.53 21.90 34.59
N ASP A 357 35.67 20.63 34.21
CA ASP A 357 36.76 19.76 34.69
C ASP A 357 38.16 20.30 34.31
N LEU A 358 38.29 20.95 33.16
CA LEU A 358 39.54 21.59 32.71
C LEU A 358 39.83 22.92 33.42
N THR A 359 38.81 23.61 33.93
CA THR A 359 38.98 24.88 34.66
C THR A 359 39.23 24.71 36.17
N GLN A 360 39.08 23.48 36.69
CA GLN A 360 39.35 23.15 38.10
C GLN A 360 40.74 22.54 38.35
N ILE A 361 41.59 22.47 37.31
CA ILE A 361 43.02 22.13 37.37
C ILE A 361 43.81 23.43 37.19
#